data_AF-A0A6H2BZ58-F1
#
_entry.id   AF-A0A6H2BZ58-F1
#
_cell.length_a   1.000
_cell.length_b   1.000
_cell.length_c   1.000
_cell.angle_alpha   90.00
_cell.angle_beta   90.00
_cell.angle_gamma   90.00
#
_symmetry.space_group_name_H-M   'P 1'
#
loop_
_entity.id
_entity.type
_entity.pdbx_description
1 polymer ?
#
loop_
_entity_poly.entity_id
_entity_poly.type
_entity_poly.pdbx_seq_one_letter_code
_entity_poly.pdbx_strand_id
1 'polypeptide(L)'
;MPPTQANGEIYEQDYPEWLDITLTQLQNRDLENIDWEHLIEEITALGNEQKRKVESYLRKLIKHLLLYQYWEAERFYCAKGWIEEIDNFRSELDLLLESKVLYNHSEKIIDKIYTKARNNTIRKSELSPTIFPETCPYSLTEILNPEWLPS
;
A
#
# COMPACT_ATOMS: atom_id res chain seq x y z
N MET A 1 -1.73 40.69 10.50
CA MET A 1 -1.16 39.74 9.54
C MET A 1 -2.29 39.20 8.70
N PRO A 2 -2.12 38.93 7.39
CA PRO A 2 -3.14 38.22 6.65
C PRO A 2 -3.36 36.84 7.30
N PRO A 3 -4.61 36.38 7.46
CA PRO A 3 -4.97 35.18 8.21
C PRO A 3 -4.28 33.91 7.69
N THR A 4 -3.91 33.88 6.41
CA THR A 4 -3.23 32.76 5.75
C THR A 4 -1.85 32.44 6.32
N GLN A 5 -1.11 33.43 6.85
CA GLN A 5 0.23 33.20 7.43
C GLN A 5 0.19 32.60 8.84
N ALA A 6 -0.84 32.92 9.63
CA ALA A 6 -0.96 32.41 11.00
C ALA A 6 -1.31 30.91 11.02
N ASN A 7 -2.13 30.45 10.08
CA ASN A 7 -2.53 29.04 10.01
C ASN A 7 -1.37 28.13 9.57
N GLY A 8 -0.49 28.60 8.68
CA GLY A 8 0.69 27.84 8.29
C GLY A 8 1.70 27.62 9.43
N GLU A 9 1.81 28.56 10.38
CA GLU A 9 2.65 28.36 11.57
C GLU A 9 2.05 27.35 12.55
N ILE A 10 0.72 27.29 12.67
CA ILE A 10 0.02 26.29 13.49
C ILE A 10 0.16 24.89 12.87
N TYR A 11 0.14 24.76 11.54
CA TYR A 11 0.38 23.47 10.85
C TYR A 11 1.68 22.79 11.33
N GLU A 12 2.78 23.56 11.39
CA GLU A 12 4.10 23.06 11.77
C GLU A 12 4.25 22.81 13.29
N GLN A 13 3.51 23.54 14.12
CA GLN A 13 3.66 23.52 15.59
C GLN A 13 2.65 22.61 16.29
N ASP A 14 1.40 22.61 15.82
CA ASP A 14 0.28 21.84 16.35
C ASP A 14 -0.66 21.41 15.23
N TYR A 15 -0.23 20.37 14.50
CA TYR A 15 -0.99 19.79 13.39
C TYR A 15 -2.44 19.39 13.76
N PRO A 16 -2.72 18.76 14.93
CA PRO A 16 -4.09 18.53 15.38
C PRO A 16 -4.94 19.81 15.48
N GLU A 17 -4.41 20.88 16.08
CA GLU A 17 -5.13 22.15 16.18
C GLU A 17 -5.39 22.76 14.78
N TRP A 18 -4.41 22.71 13.88
CA TRP A 18 -4.58 23.17 12.50
C TRP A 18 -5.70 22.43 11.77
N LEU A 19 -5.82 21.10 11.97
CA LEU A 19 -6.91 20.31 11.40
C LEU A 19 -8.29 20.76 11.92
N ASP A 20 -8.42 20.98 13.22
CA ASP A 20 -9.69 21.41 13.84
C ASP A 20 -10.10 22.81 13.35
N ILE A 21 -9.14 23.73 13.24
CA ILE A 21 -9.36 25.07 12.68
C ILE A 21 -9.82 24.98 11.23
N THR A 22 -9.09 24.24 10.39
CA THR A 22 -9.38 24.09 8.96
C THR A 22 -10.75 23.44 8.74
N LEU A 23 -11.10 22.43 9.55
CA LEU A 23 -12.42 21.79 9.51
C LEU A 23 -13.53 22.77 9.88
N THR A 24 -13.32 23.58 10.93
CA THR A 24 -14.29 24.60 11.37
C THR A 24 -14.52 25.65 10.29
N GLN A 25 -13.46 26.11 9.62
CA GLN A 25 -13.55 27.06 8.51
C GLN A 25 -14.35 26.48 7.33
N LEU A 26 -14.07 25.23 6.94
CA LEU A 26 -14.79 24.53 5.88
C LEU A 26 -16.28 24.38 6.19
N GLN A 27 -16.63 23.97 7.42
CA GLN A 27 -18.02 23.81 7.85
C GLN A 27 -18.79 25.14 7.82
N ASN A 28 -18.14 26.23 8.20
CA ASN A 28 -18.72 27.57 8.20
C ASN A 28 -18.68 28.27 6.83
N ARG A 29 -18.10 27.62 5.81
CA ARG A 29 -17.82 28.19 4.47
C ARG A 29 -16.98 29.47 4.54
N ASP A 30 -16.12 29.58 5.54
CA ASP A 30 -15.17 30.67 5.71
C ASP A 30 -13.95 30.46 4.80
N LEU A 31 -14.16 30.62 3.50
CA LEU A 31 -13.14 30.31 2.48
C LEU A 31 -12.00 31.34 2.43
N GLU A 32 -12.17 32.51 3.05
CA GLU A 32 -11.18 33.59 3.05
C GLU A 32 -9.99 33.29 3.97
N ASN A 33 -10.21 32.50 5.02
CA ASN A 33 -9.21 32.17 6.04
C ASN A 33 -8.57 30.79 5.86
N ILE A 34 -9.01 30.01 4.87
CA ILE A 34 -8.46 28.67 4.61
C ILE A 34 -7.01 28.75 4.17
N ASP A 35 -6.19 27.93 4.80
CA ASP A 35 -4.84 27.65 4.37
C ASP A 35 -4.84 26.61 3.24
N TRP A 36 -4.99 27.11 2.01
CA TRP A 36 -5.13 26.26 0.83
C TRP A 36 -3.87 25.46 0.49
N GLU A 37 -2.68 25.96 0.84
CA GLU A 37 -1.42 25.29 0.52
C GLU A 37 -1.30 23.98 1.30
N HIS A 38 -1.38 24.05 2.62
CA HIS A 38 -1.31 22.88 3.48
C HIS A 38 -2.53 21.96 3.31
N LEU A 39 -3.73 22.50 3.05
CA LEU A 39 -4.90 21.67 2.78
C LEU A 39 -4.75 20.84 1.48
N ILE A 40 -4.22 21.42 0.41
CA ILE A 40 -3.94 20.69 -0.84
C ILE A 40 -2.87 19.63 -0.60
N GLU A 41 -1.83 19.96 0.14
CA GLU A 41 -0.78 19.01 0.52
C GLU A 41 -1.36 17.81 1.28
N GLU A 42 -2.18 18.05 2.30
CA GLU A 42 -2.76 16.97 3.12
C GLU A 42 -3.70 16.07 2.33
N ILE A 43 -4.58 16.64 1.50
CA ILE A 43 -5.46 15.84 0.65
C ILE A 43 -4.65 15.00 -0.36
N THR A 44 -3.56 15.56 -0.88
CA THR A 44 -2.65 14.85 -1.77
C THR A 44 -1.91 13.73 -1.04
N ALA A 45 -1.42 14.01 0.17
CA ALA A 45 -0.74 13.06 1.02
C ALA A 45 -1.65 11.89 1.40
N LEU A 46 -2.88 12.16 1.83
CA LEU A 46 -3.92 11.17 2.14
C LEU A 46 -4.17 10.23 0.95
N GLY A 47 -4.37 10.78 -0.25
CA GLY A 47 -4.56 9.97 -1.46
C GLY A 47 -3.34 9.10 -1.81
N ASN A 48 -2.14 9.63 -1.60
CA ASN A 48 -0.89 8.89 -1.83
C ASN A 48 -0.65 7.81 -0.78
N GLU A 49 -1.06 8.01 0.47
CA GLU A 49 -0.94 7.04 1.54
C GLU A 49 -1.74 5.77 1.24
N GLN A 50 -2.97 5.91 0.73
CA GLN A 50 -3.81 4.78 0.32
C GLN A 50 -3.14 3.95 -0.79
N LYS A 51 -2.56 4.63 -1.80
CA LYS A 51 -1.78 3.94 -2.85
C LYS A 51 -0.55 3.23 -2.26
N ARG A 52 0.18 3.86 -1.34
CA ARG A 52 1.34 3.27 -0.66
C ARG A 52 0.95 2.04 0.18
N LYS A 53 -0.23 2.04 0.82
CA LYS A 53 -0.78 0.89 1.54
C LYS A 53 -1.00 -0.29 0.60
N VAL A 54 -1.67 -0.06 -0.53
CA VAL A 54 -1.87 -1.07 -1.59
C VAL A 54 -0.52 -1.64 -2.08
N GLU A 55 0.44 -0.76 -2.40
CA GLU A 55 1.79 -1.19 -2.82
C GLU A 55 2.50 -2.04 -1.76
N SER A 56 2.35 -1.70 -0.49
CA SER A 56 2.93 -2.43 0.63
C SER A 56 2.33 -3.82 0.77
N TYR A 57 1.00 -3.92 0.75
CA TYR A 57 0.31 -5.21 0.88
C TYR A 57 0.54 -6.11 -0.32
N LEU A 58 0.44 -5.60 -1.55
CA LEU A 58 0.76 -6.39 -2.75
C LEU A 58 2.19 -6.94 -2.71
N ARG A 59 3.16 -6.13 -2.26
CA ARG A 59 4.56 -6.59 -2.14
C ARG A 59 4.69 -7.73 -1.14
N LYS A 60 4.04 -7.61 0.03
CA LYS A 60 4.09 -8.65 1.08
C LYS A 60 3.36 -9.91 0.63
N LEU A 61 2.22 -9.77 -0.03
CA LEU A 61 1.44 -10.87 -0.59
C LEU A 61 2.25 -11.64 -1.64
N ILE A 62 2.76 -10.96 -2.67
CA ILE A 62 3.58 -11.58 -3.72
C ILE A 62 4.82 -12.24 -3.13
N LYS A 63 5.47 -11.62 -2.13
CA LYS A 63 6.61 -12.23 -1.43
C LYS A 63 6.21 -13.58 -0.82
N HIS A 64 5.09 -13.67 -0.12
CA HIS A 64 4.66 -14.93 0.49
C HIS A 64 4.21 -15.97 -0.54
N LEU A 65 3.57 -15.55 -1.64
CA LEU A 65 3.28 -16.43 -2.77
C LEU A 65 4.56 -17.03 -3.37
N LEU A 66 5.62 -16.23 -3.54
CA LEU A 66 6.92 -16.70 -4.01
C LEU A 66 7.62 -17.63 -3.01
N LEU A 67 7.57 -17.31 -1.71
CA LEU A 67 8.11 -18.19 -0.66
C LEU A 67 7.39 -19.54 -0.68
N TYR A 68 6.06 -19.50 -0.77
CA TYR A 68 5.24 -20.69 -0.87
C TYR A 68 5.61 -21.51 -2.10
N GLN A 69 5.64 -20.92 -3.30
CA GLN A 69 5.91 -21.65 -4.53
C GLN A 69 7.34 -22.21 -4.62
N TYR A 70 8.36 -21.43 -4.27
CA TYR A 70 9.73 -21.77 -4.64
C TYR A 70 10.60 -22.26 -3.48
N TRP A 71 10.22 -22.02 -2.22
CA TRP A 71 11.01 -22.47 -1.08
C TRP A 71 10.56 -23.84 -0.57
N GLU A 72 10.65 -24.84 -1.44
CA GLU A 72 10.16 -26.21 -1.20
C GLU A 72 10.72 -26.83 0.08
N ALA A 73 12.01 -26.61 0.37
CA ALA A 73 12.68 -27.15 1.56
C ALA A 73 12.05 -26.67 2.89
N GLU A 74 11.60 -25.43 2.95
CA GLU A 74 10.96 -24.85 4.15
C GLU A 74 9.43 -24.95 4.10
N ARG A 75 8.84 -25.25 2.93
CA ARG A 75 7.39 -25.31 2.73
C ARG A 75 6.72 -26.23 3.74
N PHE A 76 7.30 -27.39 4.05
CA PHE A 76 6.74 -28.33 5.02
C PHE A 76 6.53 -27.72 6.43
N TYR A 77 7.45 -26.85 6.86
CA TYR A 77 7.43 -26.27 8.21
C TYR A 77 6.70 -24.92 8.26
N CYS A 78 6.85 -24.10 7.22
CA CYS A 78 6.40 -22.71 7.22
C CYS A 78 5.11 -22.45 6.43
N ALA A 79 4.63 -23.39 5.60
CA ALA A 79 3.49 -23.15 4.70
C ALA A 79 2.26 -22.60 5.42
N LYS A 80 1.93 -23.12 6.61
CA LYS A 80 0.75 -22.66 7.36
C LYS A 80 0.83 -21.17 7.70
N GLY A 81 1.97 -20.71 8.21
CA GLY A 81 2.16 -19.29 8.53
C GLY A 81 2.24 -18.41 7.28
N TRP A 82 2.75 -18.92 6.16
CA TRP A 82 2.73 -18.18 4.90
C TRP A 82 1.32 -18.06 4.33
N ILE A 83 0.50 -19.10 4.41
CA ILE A 83 -0.91 -19.08 3.99
C ILE A 83 -1.69 -18.07 4.85
N GLU A 84 -1.51 -18.10 6.18
CA GLU A 84 -2.15 -17.14 7.08
C GLU A 84 -1.82 -15.68 6.70
N GLU A 85 -0.54 -15.40 6.43
CA GLU A 85 -0.12 -14.07 5.96
C GLU A 85 -0.70 -13.72 4.58
N ILE A 86 -0.79 -14.69 3.65
CA ILE A 86 -1.41 -14.51 2.34
C ILE A 86 -2.88 -14.10 2.50
N ASP A 87 -3.64 -14.80 3.34
CA ASP A 87 -5.05 -14.54 3.57
C ASP A 87 -5.28 -13.18 4.25
N ASN A 88 -4.42 -12.83 5.21
CA ASN A 88 -4.44 -11.51 5.85
C ASN A 88 -4.21 -10.38 4.84
N PHE A 89 -3.18 -10.50 3.98
CA PHE A 89 -2.92 -9.45 2.97
C PHE A 89 -3.99 -9.40 1.89
N ARG A 90 -4.61 -10.52 1.52
CA ARG A 90 -5.77 -10.53 0.62
C ARG A 90 -6.95 -9.80 1.24
N SER A 91 -7.25 -10.06 2.51
CA SER A 91 -8.35 -9.39 3.23
C SER A 91 -8.14 -7.88 3.30
N GLU A 92 -6.92 -7.43 3.62
CA GLU A 92 -6.57 -6.00 3.65
C GLU A 92 -6.66 -5.35 2.25
N LEU A 93 -6.26 -6.08 1.20
CA LEU A 93 -6.39 -5.61 -0.17
C LEU A 93 -7.84 -5.60 -0.64
N ASP A 94 -8.67 -6.57 -0.26
CA ASP A 94 -10.08 -6.62 -0.63
C ASP A 94 -10.80 -5.32 -0.22
N LEU A 95 -10.61 -4.89 1.02
CA LEU A 95 -11.14 -3.62 1.54
C LEU A 95 -10.63 -2.40 0.76
N LEU A 96 -9.34 -2.34 0.46
CA LEU A 96 -8.75 -1.20 -0.26
C LEU A 96 -9.18 -1.16 -1.74
N LEU A 97 -9.35 -2.33 -2.35
CA LEU A 97 -9.59 -2.47 -3.78
C LEU A 97 -11.07 -2.42 -4.16
N GLU A 98 -12.00 -2.28 -3.20
CA GLU A 98 -13.35 -1.77 -3.46
C GLU A 98 -13.31 -0.45 -4.25
N SER A 99 -12.25 0.35 -4.06
CA SER A 99 -11.96 1.51 -4.88
C SER A 99 -11.39 1.12 -6.25
N LYS A 100 -12.17 1.38 -7.31
CA LYS A 100 -11.72 1.21 -8.71
C LYS A 100 -10.43 1.98 -9.02
N VAL A 101 -10.17 3.11 -8.38
CA VAL A 101 -8.93 3.88 -8.55
C VAL A 101 -7.73 3.10 -8.02
N LEU A 102 -7.87 2.47 -6.85
CA LEU A 102 -6.82 1.68 -6.22
C LEU A 102 -6.63 0.33 -6.93
N TYR A 103 -7.71 -0.28 -7.43
CA TYR A 103 -7.63 -1.45 -8.30
C TYR A 103 -6.82 -1.16 -9.57
N ASN A 104 -7.18 -0.12 -10.31
CA ASN A 104 -6.45 0.28 -11.52
C ASN A 104 -4.99 0.69 -11.21
N HIS A 105 -4.73 1.24 -10.02
CA HIS A 105 -3.35 1.52 -9.58
C HIS A 105 -2.57 0.23 -9.43
N SER A 106 -3.16 -0.80 -8.78
CA SER A 106 -2.57 -2.13 -8.60
C SER A 106 -2.15 -2.78 -9.91
N GLU A 107 -3.02 -2.76 -10.92
CA GLU A 107 -2.73 -3.30 -12.25
C GLU A 107 -1.50 -2.61 -12.89
N LYS A 108 -1.39 -1.29 -12.76
CA LYS A 108 -0.29 -0.51 -13.35
C LYS A 108 1.06 -0.76 -12.70
N ILE A 109 1.08 -1.16 -11.44
CA ILE A 109 2.30 -1.23 -10.62
C ILE A 109 2.72 -2.66 -10.28
N ILE A 110 1.95 -3.68 -10.70
CA ILE A 110 2.18 -5.08 -10.34
C ILE A 110 3.59 -5.56 -10.68
N ASP A 111 4.11 -5.26 -11.87
CA ASP A 111 5.46 -5.68 -12.30
C ASP A 111 6.58 -5.05 -11.46
N LYS A 112 6.40 -3.76 -11.13
CA LYS A 112 7.32 -3.02 -10.26
C LYS A 112 7.32 -3.60 -8.85
N ILE A 113 6.14 -3.96 -8.34
CA ILE A 113 6.00 -4.57 -7.01
C ILE A 113 6.54 -5.99 -7.00
N TYR A 114 6.29 -6.77 -8.04
CA TYR A 114 6.84 -8.10 -8.22
C TYR A 114 8.37 -8.08 -8.14
N THR A 115 9.03 -7.17 -8.88
CA THR A 115 10.49 -7.03 -8.85
C THR A 115 11.01 -6.79 -7.42
N LYS A 116 10.33 -5.93 -6.65
CA LYS A 116 10.68 -5.69 -5.24
C LYS A 116 10.45 -6.93 -4.37
N ALA A 117 9.32 -7.60 -4.55
CA ALA A 117 8.97 -8.82 -3.82
C ALA A 117 9.96 -9.96 -4.10
N ARG A 118 10.29 -10.22 -5.37
CA ARG A 118 11.31 -11.18 -5.81
C ARG A 118 12.65 -10.93 -5.14
N ASN A 119 13.15 -9.69 -5.16
CA ASN A 119 14.40 -9.33 -4.48
C ASN A 119 14.33 -9.54 -2.95
N ASN A 120 13.16 -9.36 -2.34
CA ASN A 120 12.96 -9.60 -0.91
C ASN A 120 12.92 -11.10 -0.61
N THR A 121 12.32 -11.90 -1.50
CA THR A 121 12.26 -13.36 -1.38
C THR A 121 13.65 -13.95 -1.54
N ILE A 122 14.39 -13.61 -2.59
CA ILE A 122 15.78 -14.08 -2.81
C ILE A 122 16.67 -13.81 -1.59
N ARG A 123 16.61 -12.59 -1.04
CA ARG A 123 17.38 -12.24 0.17
C ARG A 123 16.95 -13.00 1.41
N LYS A 124 15.65 -13.33 1.54
CA LYS A 124 15.13 -14.06 2.71
C LYS A 124 15.42 -15.56 2.62
N SER A 125 15.31 -16.14 1.42
CA SER A 125 15.43 -17.58 1.20
C SER A 125 16.85 -18.03 0.88
N GLU A 126 17.74 -17.11 0.52
CA GLU A 126 19.11 -17.39 0.08
C GLU A 126 19.20 -18.37 -1.11
N LEU A 127 18.07 -18.55 -1.81
CA LEU A 127 17.96 -19.39 -2.99
C LEU A 127 18.52 -18.67 -4.22
N SER A 128 18.95 -19.46 -5.22
CA SER A 128 19.42 -18.90 -6.49
C SER A 128 18.37 -17.99 -7.13
N PRO A 129 18.73 -16.77 -7.59
CA PRO A 129 17.82 -15.89 -8.34
C PRO A 129 17.17 -16.57 -9.55
N THR A 130 17.85 -17.54 -10.16
CA THR A 130 17.37 -18.27 -11.35
C THR A 130 16.13 -19.14 -11.09
N ILE A 131 15.82 -19.42 -9.83
CA ILE A 131 14.60 -20.17 -9.44
C ILE A 131 13.36 -19.28 -9.60
N PHE A 132 13.53 -17.96 -9.41
CA PHE A 132 12.44 -17.00 -9.47
C PHE A 132 12.36 -16.36 -10.85
N PRO A 133 11.21 -16.40 -11.55
CA PRO A 133 11.02 -15.76 -12.85
C PRO A 133 11.45 -14.28 -12.87
N GLU A 134 11.98 -13.78 -13.99
CA GLU A 134 12.37 -12.36 -14.09
C GLU A 134 11.15 -11.44 -14.20
N THR A 135 10.04 -11.93 -14.77
CA THR A 135 8.76 -11.24 -14.89
C THR A 135 7.71 -11.87 -13.99
N CYS A 136 6.71 -11.10 -13.55
CA CYS A 136 5.64 -11.62 -12.70
C CYS A 136 4.91 -12.78 -13.39
N PRO A 137 4.93 -14.00 -12.83
CA PRO A 137 4.24 -15.15 -13.45
C PRO A 137 2.75 -15.18 -13.09
N TYR A 138 2.27 -14.27 -12.23
CA TYR A 138 0.90 -14.24 -11.74
C TYR A 138 0.15 -13.02 -12.27
N SER A 139 -1.11 -13.22 -12.63
CA SER A 139 -2.05 -12.13 -12.86
C SER A 139 -2.50 -11.50 -11.54
N LEU A 140 -2.98 -10.26 -11.58
CA LEU A 140 -3.58 -9.61 -10.40
C LEU A 140 -4.79 -10.41 -9.88
N THR A 141 -5.58 -10.98 -10.80
CA THR A 141 -6.72 -11.84 -10.49
C THR A 141 -6.34 -13.09 -9.70
N GLU A 142 -5.22 -13.74 -10.05
CA GLU A 142 -4.72 -14.90 -9.29
C GLU A 142 -4.20 -14.48 -7.91
N ILE A 143 -3.41 -13.40 -7.86
CA ILE A 143 -2.85 -12.88 -6.60
C ILE A 143 -3.96 -12.59 -5.58
N LEU A 144 -5.06 -11.98 -6.02
CA LEU A 144 -6.18 -11.59 -5.15
C LEU A 144 -7.18 -12.72 -4.90
N ASN A 145 -7.14 -13.83 -5.64
CA ASN A 145 -8.12 -14.91 -5.48
C ASN A 145 -7.88 -15.68 -4.17
N PRO A 146 -8.83 -15.69 -3.21
CA PRO A 146 -8.66 -16.36 -1.91
C PRO A 146 -8.45 -17.88 -2.05
N GLU A 147 -9.01 -18.51 -3.08
CA GLU A 147 -8.93 -19.97 -3.28
C GLU A 147 -7.69 -20.40 -4.09
N TRP A 148 -6.86 -19.46 -4.51
CA TRP A 148 -5.70 -19.74 -5.35
C TRP A 148 -4.40 -19.72 -4.56
N LEU A 149 -3.56 -20.72 -4.78
CA LEU A 149 -2.16 -20.75 -4.37
C LEU A 149 -1.31 -21.24 -5.54
N PRO A 150 -0.11 -20.68 -5.73
CA PRO A 150 0.79 -21.14 -6.78
C PRO A 150 1.35 -22.54 -6.47
N SER A 151 1.39 -23.39 -7.49
CA SER A 151 1.98 -24.73 -7.45
C SER A 151 3.46 -24.72 -7.81
#